data_AF-A0A9R0ZYF3-F1
#
_entry.id   AF-A0A9R0ZYF3-F1
#
_cell.length_a   1.000
_cell.length_b   1.000
_cell.length_c   1.000
_cell.angle_alpha   90.00
_cell.angle_beta   90.00
_cell.angle_gamma   90.00
#
_symmetry.space_group_name_H-M   'P 1'
#
loop_
_entity.id
_entity.type
_entity.pdbx_description
1 polymer ?
#
loop_
_entity_poly.entity_id
_entity_poly.type
_entity_poly.pdbx_seq_one_letter_code
_entity_poly.pdbx_strand_id
1 'polypeptide(L)'
;MSSVLQNAAFMAKSLGFDVLESLTTALNDAGYNNQTTKEVMIQSTDSAVLVKLKQQKAKYKLVYTLPSGIGSASVSSLTDVKEFAEAVVVDRSSFFAQSVHFIINHTSLLTDLQSAGLTVYAQVFRNEFVSQPWDFFGDETVEINSYAQSLKVDGLITDFPKTVRRYKRNSCTGLGNDVPSYMGNVTVGGLAQLLKNQAAPQAQPPSVAPMPKLDASSVQQPPFPPVAPKNAPFGAGPPPGSSPSAAHKTAVSTCILLVVACATLLL
;
A
#
# COMPACT_ATOMS: atom_id res chain seq x y z
N MET A 1 2.92 -12.63 -9.53
CA MET A 1 2.21 -11.64 -10.37
C MET A 1 1.28 -10.87 -9.45
N SER A 2 1.22 -9.54 -9.57
CA SER A 2 0.34 -8.69 -8.76
C SER A 2 -0.58 -7.89 -9.67
N SER A 3 -1.87 -7.86 -9.34
CA SER A 3 -2.90 -7.06 -10.02
C SER A 3 -3.59 -6.17 -9.00
N VAL A 4 -3.72 -4.87 -9.32
CA VAL A 4 -4.41 -3.89 -8.49
C VAL A 4 -5.83 -3.67 -9.01
N LEU A 5 -6.82 -3.91 -8.17
CA LEU A 5 -8.23 -3.64 -8.47
C LEU A 5 -8.65 -2.29 -7.89
N GLN A 6 -9.16 -1.42 -8.75
CA GLN A 6 -9.72 -0.12 -8.36
C GLN A 6 -11.10 0.05 -8.98
N ASN A 7 -12.02 0.66 -8.23
CA ASN A 7 -13.37 1.01 -8.68
C ASN A 7 -14.25 -0.18 -9.13
N ALA A 8 -13.93 -1.41 -8.72
CA ALA A 8 -14.66 -2.60 -9.15
C ALA A 8 -16.15 -2.56 -8.75
N ALA A 9 -16.45 -2.06 -7.56
CA ALA A 9 -17.84 -1.89 -7.10
C ALA A 9 -18.63 -0.90 -7.98
N PHE A 10 -17.97 0.19 -8.41
CA PHE A 10 -18.57 1.14 -9.35
C PHE A 10 -18.80 0.50 -10.72
N MET A 11 -17.83 -0.25 -11.25
CA MET A 11 -17.99 -0.91 -12.56
C MET A 11 -19.13 -1.94 -12.54
N ALA A 12 -19.28 -2.70 -11.46
CA ALA A 12 -20.39 -3.62 -11.28
C ALA A 12 -21.73 -2.87 -11.22
N LYS A 13 -21.84 -1.88 -10.32
CA LYS A 13 -23.11 -1.17 -10.05
C LYS A 13 -23.53 -0.20 -11.15
N SER A 14 -22.60 0.51 -11.77
CA SER A 14 -22.88 1.62 -12.68
C SER A 14 -22.70 1.24 -14.14
N LEU A 15 -21.87 0.25 -14.45
CA LEU A 15 -21.54 -0.13 -15.83
C LEU A 15 -21.97 -1.56 -16.19
N GLY A 16 -22.41 -2.37 -15.21
CA GLY A 16 -22.80 -3.76 -15.44
C GLY A 16 -21.62 -4.67 -15.82
N PHE A 17 -20.39 -4.29 -15.48
CA PHE A 17 -19.18 -5.09 -15.71
C PHE A 17 -18.77 -5.81 -14.42
N ASP A 18 -18.76 -7.14 -14.47
CA ASP A 18 -18.17 -7.95 -13.41
C ASP A 18 -16.67 -8.15 -13.65
N VAL A 19 -15.88 -7.23 -13.09
CA VAL A 19 -14.41 -7.30 -13.15
C VAL A 19 -13.88 -8.47 -12.33
N LEU A 20 -14.56 -8.87 -11.25
CA LEU A 20 -14.08 -9.94 -10.37
C LEU A 20 -14.28 -11.31 -11.03
N GLU A 21 -15.43 -11.53 -11.66
CA GLU A 21 -15.68 -12.72 -12.49
C GLU A 21 -14.70 -12.77 -13.65
N SER A 22 -14.53 -11.66 -14.39
CA SER A 22 -13.62 -11.60 -15.54
C SER A 22 -12.17 -11.91 -15.13
N LEU A 23 -11.70 -11.34 -14.01
CA LEU A 23 -10.37 -11.60 -13.47
C LEU A 23 -10.22 -13.06 -13.06
N THR A 24 -11.18 -13.60 -12.32
CA THR A 24 -11.12 -14.98 -11.81
C THR A 24 -11.11 -15.98 -12.97
N THR A 25 -11.95 -15.77 -13.98
CA THR A 25 -11.96 -16.58 -15.21
C THR A 25 -10.64 -16.49 -15.96
N ALA A 26 -10.11 -15.28 -16.18
CA ALA A 26 -8.83 -15.12 -16.87
C ALA A 26 -7.67 -15.80 -16.13
N LEU A 27 -7.62 -15.70 -14.80
CA LEU A 27 -6.60 -16.37 -13.99
C LEU A 27 -6.76 -17.90 -14.00
N ASN A 28 -8.00 -18.40 -14.04
CA ASN A 28 -8.29 -19.84 -14.19
C ASN A 28 -7.82 -20.37 -15.54
N ASP A 29 -8.17 -19.67 -16.62
CA ASP A 29 -7.85 -20.04 -18.00
C ASP A 29 -6.34 -20.00 -18.24
N ALA A 30 -5.63 -19.05 -17.61
CA ALA A 30 -4.18 -18.99 -17.60
C ALA A 30 -3.52 -20.08 -16.72
N GLY A 31 -4.32 -20.89 -16.01
CA GLY A 31 -3.84 -22.01 -15.20
C GLY A 31 -3.31 -21.64 -13.81
N TYR A 32 -3.46 -20.38 -13.37
CA TYR A 32 -2.93 -19.93 -12.08
C TYR A 32 -3.62 -20.56 -10.87
N ASN A 33 -4.87 -21.05 -11.02
CA ASN A 33 -5.59 -21.73 -9.94
C ASN A 33 -5.16 -23.19 -9.69
N ASN A 34 -4.37 -23.76 -10.61
CA ASN A 34 -3.88 -25.15 -10.55
C ASN A 34 -2.36 -25.24 -10.34
N GLN A 35 -1.62 -24.13 -10.46
CA GLN A 35 -0.17 -24.11 -10.27
C GLN A 35 0.20 -23.75 -8.83
N THR A 36 0.98 -24.60 -8.17
CA THR A 36 1.46 -24.39 -6.79
C THR A 36 2.83 -23.69 -6.72
N THR A 37 3.53 -23.55 -7.84
CA THR A 37 4.90 -23.01 -7.89
C THR A 37 4.96 -21.49 -8.05
N LYS A 38 3.85 -20.84 -8.39
CA LYS A 38 3.77 -19.38 -8.61
C LYS A 38 2.67 -18.80 -7.73
N GLU A 39 3.06 -17.90 -6.84
CA GLU A 39 2.12 -17.14 -6.03
C GLU A 39 1.51 -15.99 -6.86
N VAL A 40 0.18 -15.89 -6.82
CA VAL A 40 -0.58 -14.75 -7.35
C VAL A 40 -1.12 -13.95 -6.19
N MET A 41 -0.85 -12.65 -6.21
CA MET A 41 -1.35 -11.70 -5.24
C MET A 41 -2.38 -10.79 -5.89
N ILE A 42 -3.56 -10.65 -5.29
CA ILE A 42 -4.57 -9.68 -5.74
C ILE A 42 -4.65 -8.57 -4.71
N GLN A 43 -4.35 -7.36 -5.16
CA GLN A 43 -4.31 -6.16 -4.34
C GLN A 43 -5.57 -5.31 -4.55
N SER A 44 -6.12 -4.76 -3.47
CA SER A 44 -7.25 -3.82 -3.52
C SER A 44 -7.18 -2.82 -2.37
N THR A 45 -7.68 -1.60 -2.59
CA THR A 45 -8.00 -0.62 -1.53
C THR A 45 -9.40 -0.82 -0.96
N ASP A 46 -10.25 -1.60 -1.63
CA ASP A 46 -11.61 -1.89 -1.21
C ASP A 46 -11.68 -3.25 -0.50
N SER A 47 -12.04 -3.25 0.78
CA SER A 47 -12.24 -4.48 1.57
C SER A 47 -13.39 -5.32 1.01
N ALA A 48 -14.45 -4.68 0.49
CA ALA A 48 -15.59 -5.38 -0.12
C ALA A 48 -15.17 -6.26 -1.32
N VAL A 49 -14.17 -5.81 -2.10
CA VAL A 49 -13.59 -6.59 -3.21
C VAL A 49 -12.88 -7.82 -2.70
N LEU A 50 -12.02 -7.67 -1.69
CA LEU A 50 -11.26 -8.78 -1.11
C LEU A 50 -12.17 -9.79 -0.41
N VAL A 51 -13.19 -9.32 0.32
CA VAL A 51 -14.23 -10.17 0.91
C VAL A 51 -14.95 -10.99 -0.16
N LYS A 52 -15.36 -10.36 -1.27
CA LYS A 52 -16.04 -11.05 -2.38
C LYS A 52 -15.14 -12.11 -3.03
N LEU A 53 -13.87 -11.78 -3.28
CA LEU A 53 -12.89 -12.73 -3.83
C LEU A 53 -12.63 -13.91 -2.88
N LYS A 54 -12.55 -13.64 -1.56
CA LYS A 54 -12.39 -14.70 -0.55
C LYS A 54 -13.59 -15.63 -0.52
N GLN A 55 -14.81 -15.10 -0.62
CA GLN A 55 -16.04 -15.89 -0.71
C GLN A 55 -16.10 -16.78 -1.97
N GLN A 56 -15.49 -16.33 -3.07
CA GLN A 56 -15.35 -17.11 -4.31
C GLN A 56 -14.31 -18.25 -4.19
N LYS A 57 -13.70 -18.46 -3.00
CA LYS A 57 -12.71 -19.49 -2.71
C LYS A 57 -11.49 -19.43 -3.64
N ALA A 58 -11.10 -18.22 -4.03
CA ALA A 58 -9.92 -17.99 -4.83
C ALA A 58 -8.67 -18.49 -4.08
N LYS A 59 -7.75 -19.20 -4.77
CA LYS A 59 -6.49 -19.68 -4.20
C LYS A 59 -5.36 -18.64 -4.29
N TYR A 60 -5.73 -17.37 -4.35
CA TYR A 60 -4.80 -16.26 -4.50
C TYR A 60 -4.58 -15.59 -3.14
N LYS A 61 -3.36 -15.11 -2.90
CA LYS A 61 -3.05 -14.34 -1.71
C LYS A 61 -3.72 -12.97 -1.83
N LEU A 62 -4.60 -12.64 -0.88
CA LEU A 62 -5.33 -11.38 -0.89
C LEU A 62 -4.58 -10.30 -0.12
N VAL A 63 -4.41 -9.12 -0.74
CA VAL A 63 -3.56 -8.05 -0.25
C VAL A 63 -4.34 -6.75 -0.11
N TYR A 64 -4.45 -6.24 1.12
CA TYR A 64 -5.16 -4.99 1.39
C TYR A 64 -4.21 -3.79 1.35
N THR A 65 -4.54 -2.79 0.54
CA THR A 65 -3.76 -1.54 0.48
C THR A 65 -4.27 -0.60 1.55
N LEU A 66 -3.42 -0.27 2.52
CA LEU A 66 -3.80 0.64 3.59
C LEU A 66 -3.89 2.08 3.08
N PRO A 67 -4.73 2.93 3.70
CA PRO A 67 -4.69 4.37 3.47
C PRO A 67 -3.27 4.92 3.71
N SER A 68 -2.82 5.83 2.85
CA SER A 68 -1.53 6.51 3.03
C SER A 68 -1.53 7.43 4.25
N GLY A 69 -0.36 7.60 4.87
CA GLY A 69 -0.16 8.59 5.94
C GLY A 69 -0.67 8.18 7.32
N ILE A 70 -1.11 6.93 7.52
CA ILE A 70 -1.40 6.39 8.86
C ILE A 70 -0.09 6.04 9.59
N GLY A 71 -0.07 6.18 10.92
CA GLY A 71 1.11 5.89 11.75
C GLY A 71 0.94 4.77 12.76
N SER A 72 -0.28 4.23 12.92
CA SER A 72 -0.56 3.12 13.83
C SER A 72 -1.83 2.39 13.41
N ALA A 73 -2.10 1.22 13.98
CA ALA A 73 -3.34 0.48 13.74
C ALA A 73 -3.97 -0.01 15.05
N SER A 74 -5.30 -0.02 15.14
CA SER A 74 -6.00 -0.62 16.29
C SER A 74 -6.05 -2.14 16.16
N VAL A 75 -6.02 -2.86 17.29
CA VAL A 75 -6.22 -4.31 17.30
C VAL A 75 -7.53 -4.71 16.60
N SER A 76 -8.61 -3.94 16.78
CA SER A 76 -9.88 -4.19 16.09
C SER A 76 -9.77 -4.06 14.57
N SER A 77 -9.11 -3.01 14.06
CA SER A 77 -8.91 -2.82 12.62
C SER A 77 -8.09 -3.95 12.00
N LEU A 78 -7.07 -4.45 12.73
CA LEU A 78 -6.23 -5.55 12.27
C LEU A 78 -6.98 -6.88 12.27
N THR A 79 -7.85 -7.10 13.26
CA THR A 79 -8.76 -8.25 13.25
C THR A 79 -9.65 -8.22 12.02
N ASP A 80 -10.28 -7.08 11.71
CA ASP A 80 -11.14 -6.91 10.54
C ASP A 80 -10.36 -7.17 9.23
N VAL A 81 -9.14 -6.62 9.09
CA VAL A 81 -8.30 -6.84 7.90
C VAL A 81 -8.01 -8.33 7.68
N LYS A 82 -7.71 -9.07 8.75
CA LYS A 82 -7.39 -10.50 8.67
C LYS A 82 -8.58 -11.36 8.24
N GLU A 83 -9.81 -10.87 8.37
CA GLU A 83 -10.98 -11.57 7.88
C GLU A 83 -10.97 -11.73 6.35
N PHE A 84 -10.26 -10.86 5.61
CA PHE A 84 -10.29 -10.86 4.15
C PHE A 84 -8.92 -10.76 3.46
N ALA A 85 -7.84 -10.44 4.17
CA ALA A 85 -6.49 -10.32 3.60
C ALA A 85 -5.44 -11.09 4.43
N GLU A 86 -4.41 -11.56 3.74
CA GLU A 86 -3.24 -12.25 4.33
C GLU A 86 -2.03 -11.32 4.39
N ALA A 87 -2.05 -10.25 3.62
CA ALA A 87 -0.98 -9.27 3.52
C ALA A 87 -1.54 -7.86 3.38
N VAL A 88 -0.67 -6.89 3.65
CA VAL A 88 -0.95 -5.47 3.43
C VAL A 88 0.11 -4.82 2.56
N VAL A 89 -0.33 -3.80 1.85
CA VAL A 89 0.54 -2.86 1.16
C VAL A 89 0.47 -1.54 1.90
N VAL A 90 1.64 -1.01 2.25
CA VAL A 90 1.81 0.17 3.11
C VAL A 90 2.60 1.21 2.34
N ASP A 91 2.08 2.44 2.30
CA ASP A 91 2.84 3.56 1.73
C ASP A 91 4.11 3.79 2.54
N ARG A 92 5.25 3.99 1.87
CA ARG A 92 6.56 4.20 2.50
C ARG A 92 6.55 5.40 3.45
N SER A 93 5.69 6.40 3.22
CA SER A 93 5.53 7.54 4.13
C SER A 93 4.90 7.16 5.48
N SER A 94 4.25 6.01 5.59
CA SER A 94 3.57 5.55 6.81
C SER A 94 4.51 4.87 7.81
N PHE A 95 5.77 4.64 7.44
CA PHE A 95 6.77 4.00 8.33
C PHE A 95 7.52 5.02 9.20
N PHE A 96 7.48 6.30 8.83
CA PHE A 96 8.21 7.37 9.48
C PHE A 96 7.34 8.63 9.56
N ALA A 97 7.28 9.30 10.71
CA ALA A 97 6.74 10.66 10.71
C ALA A 97 7.77 11.61 10.10
N GLN A 98 7.31 12.51 9.24
CA GLN A 98 8.18 13.41 8.48
C GLN A 98 7.78 14.88 8.67
N SER A 99 8.78 15.75 8.71
CA SER A 99 8.62 17.20 8.69
C SER A 99 9.46 17.78 7.56
N VAL A 100 8.84 18.35 6.53
CA VAL A 100 9.56 18.96 5.38
C VAL A 100 10.63 17.99 4.82
N HIS A 101 10.24 16.73 4.62
CA HIS A 101 11.06 15.59 4.19
C HIS A 101 12.20 15.13 5.15
N PHE A 102 12.33 15.71 6.35
CA PHE A 102 13.15 15.11 7.41
C PHE A 102 12.38 14.00 8.10
N ILE A 103 13.00 12.83 8.25
CA ILE A 103 12.49 11.79 9.13
C ILE A 103 12.65 12.27 10.57
N ILE A 104 11.56 12.26 11.33
CA ILE A 104 11.55 12.68 12.74
C ILE A 104 11.61 11.46 13.66
N ASN A 105 10.79 10.44 13.41
CA ASN A 105 10.73 9.24 14.21
C ASN A 105 10.16 8.05 13.42
N HIS A 106 10.25 6.86 14.00
CA HIS A 106 9.48 5.69 13.57
C HIS A 106 8.01 5.85 13.94
N THR A 107 7.15 5.28 13.10
CA THR A 107 5.75 5.02 13.46
C THR A 107 5.63 3.63 14.12
N SER A 108 4.49 3.35 14.80
CA SER A 108 4.25 2.01 15.37
C SER A 108 3.64 1.04 14.35
N LEU A 109 3.20 1.54 13.20
CA LEU A 109 2.40 0.81 12.23
C LEU A 109 3.01 -0.54 11.82
N LEU A 110 4.31 -0.58 11.52
CA LEU A 110 4.97 -1.82 11.10
C LEU A 110 4.90 -2.88 12.20
N THR A 111 5.21 -2.50 13.44
CA THR A 111 5.12 -3.39 14.60
C THR A 111 3.69 -3.87 14.83
N ASP A 112 2.71 -2.97 14.70
CA ASP A 112 1.29 -3.30 14.84
C ASP A 112 0.87 -4.37 13.80
N LEU A 113 1.25 -4.18 12.53
CA LEU A 113 0.93 -5.08 11.42
C LEU A 113 1.61 -6.46 11.56
N GLN A 114 2.91 -6.48 11.86
CA GLN A 114 3.66 -7.72 12.05
C GLN A 114 3.18 -8.50 13.28
N SER A 115 2.80 -7.82 14.36
CA SER A 115 2.23 -8.45 15.55
C SER A 115 0.87 -9.12 15.27
N ALA A 116 0.11 -8.60 14.29
CA ALA A 116 -1.10 -9.26 13.81
C ALA A 116 -0.82 -10.44 12.86
N GLY A 117 0.42 -10.65 12.46
CA GLY A 117 0.83 -11.72 11.54
C GLY A 117 0.54 -11.43 10.07
N LEU A 118 0.40 -10.15 9.69
CA LEU A 118 0.22 -9.73 8.30
C LEU A 118 1.59 -9.62 7.61
N THR A 119 1.70 -10.16 6.39
CA THR A 119 2.85 -9.84 5.52
C THR A 119 2.79 -8.37 5.10
N VAL A 120 3.89 -7.64 5.17
CA VAL A 120 3.96 -6.20 4.89
C VAL A 120 4.79 -5.92 3.65
N TYR A 121 4.15 -5.39 2.61
CA TYR A 121 4.80 -4.88 1.40
C TYR A 121 4.85 -3.34 1.46
N ALA A 122 6.03 -2.75 1.25
CA ALA A 122 6.18 -1.30 1.20
C ALA A 122 6.08 -0.78 -0.24
N GLN A 123 5.39 0.35 -0.45
CA GLN A 123 5.17 0.96 -1.77
C GLN A 123 5.26 2.50 -1.76
N VAL A 124 5.43 3.19 -2.89
CA VAL A 124 6.09 2.74 -4.11
C VAL A 124 7.49 3.35 -4.10
N PHE A 125 8.52 2.53 -4.29
CA PHE A 125 9.90 2.98 -4.33
C PHE A 125 10.24 3.56 -5.71
N ARG A 126 10.89 4.71 -5.67
CA ARG A 126 11.16 5.58 -6.82
C ARG A 126 12.60 6.06 -6.77
N ASN A 127 13.28 6.04 -7.91
CA ASN A 127 14.67 6.47 -8.00
C ASN A 127 14.81 8.00 -8.08
N GLU A 128 13.72 8.72 -8.34
CA GLU A 128 13.76 10.17 -8.47
C GLU A 128 14.18 10.82 -7.15
N PHE A 129 15.17 11.71 -7.23
CA PHE A 129 15.77 12.39 -6.08
C PHE A 129 14.75 13.04 -5.14
N VAL A 130 13.73 13.71 -5.69
CA VAL A 130 12.69 14.42 -4.91
C VAL A 130 11.69 13.50 -4.22
N SER A 131 11.76 12.19 -4.47
CA SER A 131 10.80 11.24 -3.93
C SER A 131 11.14 10.86 -2.48
N GLN A 132 12.40 10.95 -2.07
CA GLN A 132 12.89 10.36 -0.83
C GLN A 132 12.97 11.38 0.31
N PRO A 133 12.80 10.96 1.57
CA PRO A 133 13.25 11.75 2.71
C PRO A 133 14.73 12.13 2.63
N TRP A 134 15.09 13.29 3.19
CA TRP A 134 16.47 13.80 3.17
C TRP A 134 17.47 12.86 3.84
N ASP A 135 17.02 12.09 4.82
CA ASP A 135 17.82 11.10 5.55
C ASP A 135 18.39 9.98 4.65
N PHE A 136 17.82 9.78 3.46
CA PHE A 136 18.35 8.83 2.47
C PHE A 136 19.31 9.47 1.46
N PHE A 137 19.59 10.78 1.58
CA PHE A 137 20.55 11.52 0.78
C PHE A 137 20.33 11.43 -0.75
N GLY A 138 19.10 11.14 -1.18
CA GLY A 138 18.77 10.97 -2.60
C GLY A 138 19.33 9.67 -3.21
N ASP A 139 19.77 8.71 -2.38
CA ASP A 139 20.29 7.41 -2.83
C ASP A 139 19.22 6.32 -2.67
N GLU A 140 18.84 5.71 -3.78
CA GLU A 140 17.82 4.66 -3.81
C GLU A 140 18.28 3.35 -3.14
N THR A 141 19.58 3.09 -3.12
CA THR A 141 20.17 1.94 -2.41
C THR A 141 20.06 2.11 -0.91
N VAL A 142 20.32 3.31 -0.40
CA VAL A 142 20.24 3.64 1.04
C VAL A 142 18.79 3.52 1.54
N GLU A 143 17.83 4.04 0.77
CA GLU A 143 16.41 3.87 1.08
C GLU A 143 16.04 2.38 1.08
N ILE A 144 16.32 1.63 0.01
CA ILE A 144 16.03 0.20 -0.06
C ILE A 144 16.67 -0.57 1.11
N ASN A 145 17.92 -0.27 1.46
CA ASN A 145 18.62 -0.87 2.59
C ASN A 145 17.90 -0.62 3.92
N SER A 146 17.41 0.61 4.13
CA SER A 146 16.66 0.97 5.34
C SER A 146 15.37 0.15 5.47
N TYR A 147 14.62 -0.04 4.40
CA TYR A 147 13.40 -0.86 4.44
C TYR A 147 13.69 -2.36 4.54
N ALA A 148 14.72 -2.85 3.86
CA ALA A 148 15.03 -4.28 3.81
C ALA A 148 15.77 -4.79 5.06
N GLN A 149 16.74 -4.04 5.59
CA GLN A 149 17.60 -4.48 6.70
C GLN A 149 17.16 -3.93 8.05
N SER A 150 16.75 -2.65 8.10
CA SER A 150 16.36 -2.00 9.36
C SER A 150 14.91 -2.30 9.72
N LEU A 151 13.98 -1.97 8.81
CA LEU A 151 12.56 -2.25 9.02
C LEU A 151 12.20 -3.71 8.78
N LYS A 152 12.93 -4.40 7.90
CA LYS A 152 12.68 -5.81 7.55
C LYS A 152 11.24 -6.04 7.06
N VAL A 153 10.79 -5.20 6.14
CA VAL A 153 9.53 -5.45 5.42
C VAL A 153 9.66 -6.69 4.55
N ASP A 154 8.55 -7.36 4.26
CA ASP A 154 8.55 -8.66 3.55
C ASP A 154 8.76 -8.51 2.04
N GLY A 155 8.52 -7.33 1.49
CA GLY A 155 8.81 -7.05 0.08
C GLY A 155 8.62 -5.60 -0.30
N LEU A 156 9.13 -5.27 -1.49
CA LEU A 156 9.11 -3.90 -2.02
C LEU A 156 8.33 -3.87 -3.33
N ILE A 157 7.49 -2.85 -3.48
CA ILE A 157 6.82 -2.49 -4.74
C ILE A 157 7.53 -1.24 -5.28
N THR A 158 8.01 -1.32 -6.52
CA THR A 158 8.84 -0.26 -7.12
C THR A 158 8.50 -0.02 -8.58
N ASP A 159 8.63 1.24 -9.00
CA ASP A 159 8.60 1.63 -10.41
C ASP A 159 9.94 1.30 -11.12
N PHE A 160 10.99 0.97 -10.35
CA PHE A 160 12.36 0.74 -10.81
C PHE A 160 12.86 -0.67 -10.45
N PRO A 161 12.30 -1.74 -11.02
CA PRO A 161 12.62 -3.12 -10.65
C PRO A 161 14.10 -3.50 -10.87
N LYS A 162 14.79 -2.83 -11.81
CA LYS A 162 16.24 -3.02 -12.03
C LYS A 162 17.06 -2.59 -10.80
N THR A 163 16.63 -1.54 -10.10
CA THR A 163 17.26 -1.05 -8.87
C THR A 163 17.16 -2.09 -7.76
N VAL A 164 15.94 -2.54 -7.44
CA VAL A 164 15.75 -3.55 -6.39
C VAL A 164 16.46 -4.85 -6.75
N ARG A 165 16.44 -5.27 -8.03
CA ARG A 165 17.21 -6.43 -8.49
C ARG A 165 18.72 -6.25 -8.32
N ARG A 166 19.27 -5.06 -8.57
CA ARG A 166 20.69 -4.74 -8.30
C ARG A 166 20.98 -4.86 -6.81
N TYR A 167 20.16 -4.24 -5.96
CA TYR A 167 20.29 -4.32 -4.52
C TYR A 167 20.25 -5.79 -4.03
N LYS A 168 19.28 -6.59 -4.45
CA LYS A 168 19.18 -8.01 -4.08
C LYS A 168 20.38 -8.86 -4.47
N ARG A 169 21.11 -8.46 -5.51
CA ARG A 169 22.32 -9.15 -5.99
C ARG A 169 23.59 -8.61 -5.36
N ASN A 170 23.51 -7.56 -4.57
CA ASN A 170 24.67 -7.01 -3.89
C ASN A 170 25.20 -8.07 -2.91
N SER A 171 26.52 -8.22 -2.86
CA SER A 171 27.19 -9.15 -1.95
C SER A 171 27.39 -8.57 -0.55
N CYS A 172 27.19 -7.25 -0.39
CA CYS A 172 27.44 -6.55 0.86
C CYS A 172 26.47 -6.97 1.96
N THR A 173 25.20 -7.26 1.63
CA THR A 173 24.20 -7.74 2.60
C THR A 173 24.54 -9.07 3.26
N GLY A 174 25.46 -9.85 2.68
CA GLY A 174 25.96 -11.11 3.25
C GLY A 174 27.17 -10.96 4.18
N LEU A 175 27.71 -9.74 4.35
CA LEU A 175 28.94 -9.51 5.12
C LEU A 175 28.73 -9.40 6.63
N GLY A 176 27.47 -9.41 7.11
CA GLY A 176 27.17 -9.34 8.54
C GLY A 176 27.73 -8.07 9.18
N ASN A 177 28.69 -8.22 10.10
CA ASN A 177 29.31 -7.08 10.78
C ASN A 177 30.38 -6.37 9.92
N ASP A 178 30.82 -6.98 8.82
CA ASP A 178 31.83 -6.43 7.90
C ASP A 178 31.19 -5.64 6.74
N VAL A 179 29.92 -5.22 6.91
CA VAL A 179 29.24 -4.37 5.92
C VAL A 179 30.00 -3.04 5.75
N PRO A 180 30.26 -2.59 4.51
CA PRO A 180 30.88 -1.30 4.27
C PRO A 180 30.07 -0.16 4.89
N SER A 181 30.72 0.92 5.30
CA SER A 181 30.06 2.07 5.94
C SER A 181 28.94 2.68 5.09
N TYR A 182 29.07 2.65 3.76
CA TYR A 182 28.04 3.13 2.84
C TYR A 182 26.80 2.20 2.74
N MET A 183 26.88 0.97 3.26
CA MET A 183 25.75 0.05 3.45
C MET A 183 25.21 0.09 4.89
N GLY A 184 25.72 1.01 5.72
CA GLY A 184 25.21 1.23 7.06
C GLY A 184 23.74 1.64 7.05
N ASN A 185 23.03 1.29 8.13
CA ASN A 185 21.64 1.70 8.31
C ASN A 185 21.56 3.20 8.58
N VAL A 186 20.51 3.84 8.05
CA VAL A 186 20.22 5.24 8.37
C VAL A 186 19.67 5.33 9.78
N THR A 187 20.28 6.20 10.59
CA THR A 187 19.76 6.53 11.91
C THR A 187 18.50 7.37 11.76
N VAL A 188 17.36 6.79 12.07
CA VAL A 188 16.07 7.48 12.06
C VAL A 188 16.09 8.70 12.98
N GLY A 189 15.70 9.86 12.45
CA GLY A 189 15.78 11.13 13.19
C GLY A 189 17.19 11.72 13.28
N GLY A 190 18.20 11.08 12.70
CA GLY A 190 19.60 11.50 12.79
C GLY A 190 19.83 12.87 12.16
N LEU A 191 19.26 13.13 10.98
CA LEU A 191 19.42 14.42 10.33
C LEU A 191 18.65 15.54 11.05
N ALA A 192 17.45 15.24 11.55
CA ALA A 192 16.69 16.16 12.39
C ALA A 192 17.43 16.50 13.69
N GLN A 193 18.07 15.51 14.33
CA GLN A 193 18.87 15.71 15.53
C GLN A 193 20.14 16.54 15.25
N LEU A 194 20.79 16.32 14.09
CA LEU A 194 21.92 17.12 13.66
C LEU A 194 21.52 18.59 13.46
N LEU A 195 20.40 18.84 12.79
CA LEU A 195 19.84 20.19 12.64
C LEU A 195 19.50 20.83 13.98
N LYS A 196 18.91 20.08 14.91
CA LYS A 196 18.63 20.57 16.26
C LYS A 196 19.89 21.01 17.00
N ASN A 197 20.99 20.30 16.81
CA ASN A 197 22.25 20.57 17.50
C ASN A 197 23.09 21.66 16.84
N GLN A 198 22.96 21.88 15.53
CA GLN A 198 23.89 22.71 14.75
C GLN A 198 23.24 23.93 14.09
N ALA A 199 21.92 23.94 13.91
CA ALA A 199 21.22 25.01 13.22
C ALA A 199 20.58 26.01 14.19
N ALA A 200 20.34 27.24 13.72
CA ALA A 200 19.59 28.23 14.47
C ALA A 200 18.17 27.72 14.81
N PRO A 201 17.54 28.14 15.92
CA PRO A 201 16.18 27.74 16.27
C PRO A 201 15.15 27.99 15.16
N GLN A 202 15.38 29.04 14.34
CA GLN A 202 14.54 29.41 13.19
C GLN A 202 14.59 28.38 12.04
N ALA A 203 15.63 27.54 11.99
CA ALA A 203 15.88 26.58 10.93
C ALA A 203 15.40 25.16 11.30
N GLN A 204 14.74 25.00 12.44
CA GLN A 204 14.18 23.72 12.85
C GLN A 204 12.98 23.35 11.97
N PRO A 205 12.83 22.07 11.59
CA PRO A 205 11.63 21.61 10.92
C PRO A 205 10.39 21.89 11.79
N PRO A 206 9.23 22.22 11.18
CA PRO A 206 8.00 22.43 11.93
C PRO A 206 7.60 21.17 12.72
N SER A 207 6.87 21.38 13.81
CA SER A 207 6.26 20.28 14.56
C SER A 207 5.25 19.54 13.66
N VAL A 208 5.25 18.21 13.72
CA VAL A 208 4.35 17.36 12.93
C VAL A 208 3.16 16.97 13.77
N ALA A 209 1.96 17.07 13.20
CA ALA A 209 0.76 16.55 13.85
C ALA A 209 0.86 15.02 14.01
N PRO A 210 0.25 14.43 15.05
CA PRO A 210 0.18 12.97 15.17
C PRO A 210 -0.42 12.35 13.93
N MET A 211 0.21 11.30 13.41
CA MET A 211 -0.30 10.58 12.24
C MET A 211 -1.60 9.85 12.58
N PRO A 212 -2.59 9.86 11.67
CA PRO A 212 -3.83 9.12 11.85
C PRO A 212 -3.61 7.64 12.18
N LYS A 213 -4.58 7.05 12.88
CA LYS A 213 -4.62 5.64 13.20
C LYS A 213 -5.54 4.91 12.22
N LEU A 214 -5.22 3.66 11.88
CA LEU A 214 -6.15 2.76 11.21
C LEU A 214 -7.18 2.26 12.22
N ASP A 215 -8.43 2.63 11.98
CA ASP A 215 -9.57 2.32 12.84
C ASP A 215 -10.51 1.33 12.13
N ALA A 216 -11.29 0.56 12.89
CA ALA A 216 -12.21 -0.44 12.32
C ALA A 216 -13.20 0.15 11.29
N SER A 217 -13.73 1.35 11.55
CA SER A 217 -14.64 2.05 10.63
C SER A 217 -14.00 2.43 9.29
N SER A 218 -12.66 2.54 9.24
CA SER A 218 -11.93 2.82 8.00
C SER A 218 -11.65 1.57 7.15
N VAL A 219 -11.82 0.38 7.75
CA VAL A 219 -11.63 -0.92 7.09
C VAL A 219 -12.97 -1.48 6.61
N GLN A 220 -14.02 -1.32 7.41
CA GLN A 220 -15.34 -1.85 7.11
C GLN A 220 -16.00 -1.06 5.96
N GLN A 221 -16.40 -1.78 4.91
CA GLN A 221 -17.13 -1.22 3.78
C GLN A 221 -18.47 -1.95 3.61
N PRO A 222 -19.47 -1.30 2.97
CA PRO A 222 -20.69 -1.99 2.56
C PRO A 222 -20.39 -3.22 1.70
N PRO A 223 -21.27 -4.24 1.70
CA PRO A 223 -21.10 -5.42 0.86
C PRO A 223 -20.91 -5.06 -0.61
N PHE A 224 -20.14 -5.89 -1.33
CA PHE A 224 -19.92 -5.69 -2.76
C PHE A 224 -21.26 -5.69 -3.51
N PRO A 225 -21.53 -4.69 -4.36
CA PRO A 225 -22.84 -4.53 -4.99
C PRO A 225 -23.11 -5.62 -6.03
N PRO A 226 -24.40 -5.94 -6.30
CA PRO A 226 -24.75 -6.78 -7.44
C PRO A 226 -24.40 -6.07 -8.75
N VAL A 227 -24.09 -6.86 -9.77
CA VAL A 227 -23.81 -6.37 -11.13
C VAL A 227 -25.10 -5.85 -11.75
N ALA A 228 -25.09 -4.62 -12.25
CA ALA A 228 -26.25 -4.04 -12.91
C ALA A 228 -26.58 -4.78 -14.22
N PRO A 229 -27.86 -4.89 -14.60
CA PRO A 229 -28.24 -5.46 -15.88
C PRO A 229 -27.66 -4.63 -17.04
N LYS A 230 -27.04 -5.29 -18.03
CA LYS A 230 -26.46 -4.65 -19.22
C LYS A 230 -27.45 -3.82 -20.06
N ASN A 231 -28.76 -3.95 -19.80
CA ASN A 231 -29.84 -3.31 -20.54
C ASN A 231 -30.65 -2.28 -19.71
N ALA A 232 -30.12 -1.76 -18.60
CA ALA A 232 -30.80 -0.69 -17.87
C ALA A 232 -30.77 0.61 -18.71
N PRO A 233 -31.92 1.24 -19.01
CA PRO A 233 -31.93 2.55 -19.66
C PRO A 233 -31.17 3.57 -18.82
N PHE A 234 -30.32 4.39 -19.45
CA PHE A 234 -29.72 5.54 -18.78
C PHE A 234 -30.84 6.50 -18.34
N GLY A 235 -31.05 6.58 -17.02
CA GLY A 235 -31.94 7.56 -16.41
C GLY A 235 -33.32 7.03 -16.05
N ALA A 236 -33.44 6.45 -14.87
CA ALA A 236 -34.67 6.56 -14.08
C ALA A 236 -34.33 7.42 -12.86
N GLY A 237 -34.87 8.64 -12.82
CA GLY A 237 -34.71 9.55 -11.69
C GLY A 237 -35.28 8.95 -10.40
N PRO A 238 -34.82 9.42 -9.21
CA PRO A 238 -35.32 8.90 -7.95
C PRO A 238 -36.82 9.22 -7.79
N PRO A 239 -37.61 8.34 -7.16
CA PRO A 239 -39.00 8.65 -6.81
C PRO A 239 -39.05 9.86 -5.87
N PRO A 240 -40.11 10.70 -5.97
CA PRO A 240 -40.17 11.96 -5.24
C PRO A 240 -40.32 11.69 -3.74
N GLY A 241 -39.27 11.94 -2.95
CA GLY A 241 -39.36 11.74 -1.51
C GLY A 241 -38.05 11.69 -0.73
N SER A 242 -37.04 12.52 -1.04
CA SER A 242 -36.00 12.83 -0.06
C SER A 242 -35.33 14.17 -0.37
N SER A 243 -35.45 15.10 0.58
CA SER A 243 -34.73 16.39 0.56
C SER A 243 -33.21 16.20 0.67
N PRO A 244 -32.40 17.11 0.11
CA PRO A 244 -30.96 16.96 0.03
C PRO A 244 -30.28 17.46 1.31
N SER A 245 -29.31 16.70 1.83
CA SER A 245 -28.32 17.22 2.78
C SER A 245 -26.95 17.30 2.11
N ALA A 246 -26.51 18.55 1.97
CA ALA A 246 -25.21 19.12 1.62
C ALA A 246 -24.03 18.21 1.20
N ALA A 247 -23.67 18.39 -0.09
CA ALA A 247 -22.34 18.70 -0.61
C ALA A 247 -21.12 17.88 -0.14
N HIS A 248 -20.70 16.94 -0.98
CA HIS A 248 -19.28 16.66 -1.18
C HIS A 248 -18.90 16.96 -2.64
N LYS A 249 -17.86 17.78 -2.78
CA LYS A 249 -17.36 18.31 -4.05
C LYS A 249 -16.86 17.16 -4.90
N THR A 250 -17.46 17.00 -6.07
CA THR A 250 -17.00 16.11 -7.14
C THR A 250 -15.70 16.66 -7.73
N ALA A 251 -14.58 16.02 -7.42
CA ALA A 251 -13.38 16.13 -8.24
C ALA A 251 -13.52 15.13 -9.40
N VAL A 252 -13.64 15.65 -10.62
CA VAL A 252 -13.62 14.88 -11.85
C VAL A 252 -12.22 14.26 -11.99
N SER A 253 -12.12 12.93 -11.85
CA SER A 253 -10.88 12.20 -12.12
C SER A 253 -11.07 11.37 -13.38
N THR A 254 -10.32 11.74 -14.41
CA THR A 254 -10.24 11.11 -15.71
C THR A 254 -9.87 9.63 -15.58
N CYS A 255 -10.73 8.75 -16.08
CA CYS A 255 -10.50 7.30 -16.11
C CYS A 255 -9.36 6.96 -17.07
N ILE A 256 -8.19 6.63 -16.51
CA ILE A 256 -7.14 5.89 -17.21
C ILE A 256 -7.13 4.48 -16.60
N LEU A 257 -7.46 3.48 -17.43
CA LEU A 257 -7.28 2.07 -17.12
C LEU A 257 -5.77 1.78 -17.08
N LEU A 258 -5.22 1.61 -15.89
CA LEU A 258 -3.87 1.08 -15.67
C LEU A 258 -3.99 -0.29 -15.00
N VAL A 259 -3.99 -1.35 -15.80
CA VAL A 259 -3.65 -2.69 -15.30
C VAL A 259 -2.13 -2.70 -15.17
N VAL A 260 -1.61 -2.19 -14.05
CA VAL A 260 -0.17 -2.25 -13.77
C VAL A 260 0.15 -3.65 -13.28
N ALA A 261 0.84 -4.43 -14.10
CA ALA A 261 1.54 -5.61 -13.64
C ALA A 261 2.75 -5.15 -12.81
N CYS A 262 2.55 -4.91 -11.52
CA CYS A 262 3.66 -4.56 -10.62
C CYS A 262 4.53 -5.81 -10.38
N ALA A 263 5.83 -5.66 -10.62
CA ALA A 263 6.80 -6.66 -10.21
C ALA A 263 7.00 -6.53 -8.69
N THR A 264 6.32 -7.36 -7.92
CA THR A 264 6.67 -7.58 -6.50
C THR A 264 7.96 -8.37 -6.44
N LEU A 265 9.02 -7.77 -5.89
CA LEU A 265 10.22 -8.52 -5.50
C LEU A 265 10.12 -8.80 -4.00
N LEU A 266 9.89 -10.07 -3.65
CA LEU A 266 10.14 -10.58 -2.30
C LEU A 266 11.61 -10.27 -1.97
N LEU A 267 11.89 -9.83 -0.75
CA LEU A 267 13.26 -9.55 -0.31
C LEU A 267 14.02 -10.84 -0.01
#